data_AF-A0A502IMM4-F1
#
_entry.id   AF-A0A502IMM4-F1
#
_cell.length_a   1.000
_cell.length_b   1.000
_cell.length_c   1.000
_cell.angle_alpha   90.00
_cell.angle_beta   90.00
_cell.angle_gamma   90.00
#
_symmetry.space_group_name_H-M   'P 1'
#
loop_
_entity.id
_entity.type
_entity.pdbx_description
1 polymer ?
#
loop_
_entity_poly.entity_id
_entity_poly.type
_entity_poly.pdbx_seq_one_letter_code
_entity_poly.pdbx_strand_id
1 'polypeptide(L)'
;MELLKSHWIRFVYCFISTVIVWAALLKQEIVVGSPTTLNNFSYVGTVITIVALIISISEVLHSVRYSRSISAEAKKVLKEAKAVEGASAVSECLATLNETAGYMDTENYQLALKCYQHFRILFAKIPGTGQEFERIDNILGETETAVRKGIFTSASAPLEKTTRILIHHNLENIKENLEKVNPARGRQYVTA
;
A
#
# COMPACT_ATOMS: atom_id res chain seq x y z
N MET A 1 -9.52 -1.42 -30.35
CA MET A 1 -8.12 -1.94 -30.42
C MET A 1 -7.65 -2.57 -29.11
N GLU A 2 -8.18 -2.17 -27.94
CA GLU A 2 -7.79 -2.75 -26.63
C GLU A 2 -8.33 -4.16 -26.37
N LEU A 3 -9.54 -4.48 -26.84
CA LEU A 3 -10.11 -5.85 -26.76
C LEU A 3 -9.24 -6.89 -27.49
N LEU A 4 -8.66 -6.52 -28.63
CA LEU A 4 -7.73 -7.36 -29.39
C LEU A 4 -6.43 -7.62 -28.62
N LYS A 5 -5.96 -6.66 -27.83
CA LYS A 5 -4.74 -6.78 -27.02
C LYS A 5 -4.94 -7.68 -25.81
N SER A 6 -6.11 -7.60 -25.18
CA SER A 6 -6.50 -8.43 -24.03
C SER A 6 -6.70 -9.91 -24.41
N HIS A 7 -7.28 -10.18 -25.58
CA HIS A 7 -7.55 -11.54 -26.04
C HIS A 7 -6.52 -12.10 -27.03
N TRP A 8 -5.44 -11.37 -27.31
CA TRP A 8 -4.42 -11.77 -28.29
C TRP A 8 -3.85 -13.16 -28.04
N ILE A 9 -3.58 -13.48 -26.77
CA ILE A 9 -3.10 -14.80 -26.36
C ILE A 9 -4.11 -15.91 -26.68
N ARG A 10 -5.42 -15.61 -26.60
CA ARG A 10 -6.48 -16.55 -27.00
C ARG A 10 -6.49 -16.82 -28.49
N PHE A 11 -6.31 -15.79 -29.29
CA PHE A 11 -6.15 -15.94 -30.74
C PHE A 11 -4.92 -16.79 -31.09
N VAL A 12 -3.80 -16.60 -30.38
CA VAL A 12 -2.57 -17.34 -30.65
C VAL A 12 -2.73 -18.85 -30.41
N TYR A 13 -3.27 -19.29 -29.27
CA TYR A 13 -3.43 -20.74 -29.05
C TYR A 13 -4.54 -21.35 -29.91
N CYS A 14 -5.64 -20.63 -30.19
CA CYS A 14 -6.64 -21.10 -31.14
C CYS A 14 -6.04 -21.30 -32.53
N PHE A 15 -5.21 -20.36 -32.99
CA PHE A 15 -4.50 -20.47 -34.27
C PHE A 15 -3.56 -21.68 -34.29
N ILE A 16 -2.76 -21.88 -33.23
CA ILE A 16 -1.88 -23.04 -33.09
C ILE A 16 -2.68 -24.35 -33.11
N SER A 17 -3.81 -24.43 -32.41
CA SER A 17 -4.70 -25.59 -32.43
C SER A 17 -5.27 -25.88 -33.81
N THR A 18 -5.68 -24.86 -34.56
CA THR A 18 -6.15 -25.01 -35.95
C THR A 18 -5.03 -25.54 -36.87
N VAL A 19 -3.81 -25.04 -36.72
CA VAL A 19 -2.64 -25.50 -37.49
C VAL A 19 -2.31 -26.96 -37.16
N ILE A 20 -2.42 -27.39 -35.90
CA ILE A 20 -2.19 -28.78 -35.49
C ILE A 20 -3.24 -29.70 -36.11
N VAL A 21 -4.52 -29.33 -36.07
CA VAL A 21 -5.60 -30.10 -36.71
C VAL A 21 -5.37 -30.20 -38.21
N TRP A 22 -5.01 -29.09 -38.86
CA TRP A 22 -4.72 -29.05 -40.29
C TRP A 22 -3.54 -29.95 -40.67
N ALA A 23 -2.44 -29.89 -39.91
CA ALA A 23 -1.26 -30.74 -40.13
C ALA A 23 -1.56 -32.23 -39.90
N ALA A 24 -2.41 -32.56 -38.92
CA ALA A 24 -2.83 -33.93 -38.64
C ALA A 24 -3.66 -34.51 -39.80
N LEU A 25 -4.57 -33.73 -40.39
CA LEU A 25 -5.35 -34.15 -41.56
C LEU A 25 -4.46 -34.40 -42.78
N LEU A 26 -3.45 -33.56 -43.03
CA LEU A 26 -2.51 -33.74 -44.14
C LEU A 26 -1.60 -34.96 -44.00
N LYS A 27 -1.32 -35.40 -42.77
CA LYS A 27 -0.42 -36.54 -42.48
C LYS A 27 -1.18 -37.82 -42.12
N GLN A 28 -2.51 -37.81 -42.16
CA GLN A 28 -3.36 -38.95 -41.82
C GLN A 28 -3.02 -40.19 -42.65
N GLU A 29 -2.80 -40.04 -43.97
CA GLU A 29 -2.47 -41.15 -44.86
C GLU A 29 -1.12 -41.82 -44.52
N ILE A 30 -0.14 -41.06 -44.03
CA ILE A 30 1.19 -41.56 -43.67
C ILE A 30 1.15 -42.35 -42.35
N VAL A 31 0.28 -41.97 -41.41
CA VAL A 31 0.22 -42.55 -40.06
C VAL A 31 -0.72 -43.75 -40.00
N VAL A 32 -1.84 -43.72 -40.73
CA VAL A 32 -2.89 -44.76 -40.61
C VAL A 32 -2.59 -45.97 -41.51
N GLY A 33 -1.83 -45.82 -42.60
CA GLY A 33 -1.32 -46.89 -43.46
C GLY A 33 -2.38 -47.67 -44.25
N SER A 34 -3.41 -48.20 -43.58
CA SER A 34 -4.61 -48.82 -44.17
C SER A 34 -5.84 -48.35 -43.40
N PRO A 35 -6.70 -47.49 -44.00
CA PRO A 35 -7.79 -46.84 -43.28
C PRO A 35 -8.96 -47.82 -43.05
N THR A 36 -8.91 -48.56 -41.95
CA THR A 36 -10.13 -49.13 -41.37
C THR A 36 -10.92 -48.04 -40.65
N THR A 37 -12.25 -48.12 -40.65
CA THR A 37 -13.13 -47.14 -39.99
C THR A 37 -12.77 -46.93 -38.52
N LEU A 38 -12.29 -47.98 -37.85
CA LEU A 38 -11.90 -47.97 -36.44
C LEU A 38 -10.56 -47.24 -36.20
N ASN A 39 -9.56 -47.40 -37.08
CA ASN A 39 -8.29 -46.68 -36.98
C ASN A 39 -8.45 -45.17 -37.21
N ASN A 40 -9.29 -44.78 -38.17
CA ASN A 40 -9.59 -43.37 -38.43
C ASN A 40 -10.27 -42.70 -37.24
N PHE A 41 -11.23 -43.39 -36.61
CA PHE A 41 -11.91 -42.88 -35.42
C PHE A 41 -10.94 -42.70 -34.25
N SER A 42 -10.07 -43.69 -34.00
CA SER A 42 -9.04 -43.62 -32.95
C SER A 42 -8.04 -42.49 -33.17
N TYR A 43 -7.61 -42.28 -34.43
CA TYR A 43 -6.69 -41.20 -34.78
C TYR A 43 -7.31 -39.81 -34.53
N VAL A 44 -8.53 -39.59 -35.02
CA VAL A 44 -9.25 -38.32 -34.83
C VAL A 44 -9.50 -38.05 -33.34
N GLY A 45 -9.93 -39.07 -32.58
CA GLY A 45 -10.13 -38.95 -31.14
C GLY A 45 -8.85 -38.54 -30.39
N THR A 46 -7.71 -39.11 -30.79
CA THR A 46 -6.40 -38.78 -30.20
C THR A 46 -5.99 -37.34 -30.51
N VAL A 47 -6.15 -36.89 -31.76
CA VAL A 47 -5.84 -35.50 -32.18
C VAL A 47 -6.70 -34.49 -31.42
N ILE A 48 -8.01 -34.74 -31.32
CA ILE A 48 -8.94 -33.88 -30.57
C ILE A 48 -8.53 -33.80 -29.10
N THR A 49 -8.18 -34.92 -28.48
CA THR A 49 -7.79 -34.97 -27.06
C THR A 49 -6.51 -34.19 -26.79
N ILE A 50 -5.49 -34.32 -27.65
CA ILE A 50 -4.24 -33.57 -27.55
C ILE A 50 -4.49 -32.07 -27.69
N VAL A 51 -5.32 -31.66 -28.66
CA VAL A 51 -5.66 -30.25 -28.87
C VAL A 51 -6.42 -29.68 -27.67
N ALA A 52 -7.41 -30.41 -27.16
CA ALA A 52 -8.17 -30.02 -25.98
C ALA A 52 -7.27 -29.85 -24.75
N LEU A 53 -6.28 -30.73 -24.57
CA LEU A 53 -5.32 -30.65 -23.48
C LEU A 53 -4.43 -29.40 -23.58
N ILE A 54 -3.92 -29.07 -24.77
CA ILE A 54 -3.09 -27.87 -25.00
C ILE A 54 -3.88 -26.60 -24.69
N ILE A 55 -5.14 -26.52 -25.14
CA ILE A 55 -6.02 -25.37 -24.85
C ILE A 55 -6.25 -25.26 -23.34
N SER A 56 -6.58 -26.37 -22.68
CA SER A 56 -6.88 -26.39 -21.23
C SER A 56 -5.68 -25.90 -20.41
N ILE A 57 -4.48 -26.39 -20.69
CA ILE A 57 -3.25 -25.95 -20.00
C ILE A 57 -2.99 -24.46 -20.27
N SER A 58 -3.15 -24.02 -21.52
CA SER A 58 -2.92 -22.63 -21.92
C SER A 58 -3.88 -21.66 -21.22
N GLU A 59 -5.16 -22.01 -21.09
CA GLU A 59 -6.15 -21.19 -20.38
C GLU A 59 -5.85 -21.11 -18.88
N VAL A 60 -5.48 -22.23 -18.25
CA VAL A 60 -5.08 -22.24 -16.84
C VAL A 60 -3.86 -21.34 -16.61
N LEU A 61 -2.81 -21.48 -17.43
CA LEU A 61 -1.61 -20.66 -17.32
C LEU A 61 -1.90 -19.16 -17.53
N HIS A 62 -2.75 -18.83 -18.51
CA HIS A 62 -3.16 -17.46 -18.76
C HIS A 62 -3.96 -16.87 -17.59
N SER A 63 -4.92 -17.62 -17.05
CA SER A 63 -5.72 -17.23 -15.87
C SER A 63 -4.84 -16.98 -14.64
N VAL A 64 -3.87 -17.86 -14.38
CA VAL A 64 -2.90 -17.69 -13.28
C VAL A 64 -2.05 -16.44 -13.46
N ARG A 65 -1.54 -16.17 -14.68
CA ARG A 65 -0.76 -14.96 -14.96
C ARG A 65 -1.58 -13.69 -14.77
N TYR A 66 -2.82 -13.69 -15.27
CA TYR A 66 -3.73 -12.56 -15.11
C TYR A 66 -4.05 -12.29 -13.64
N SER A 67 -4.37 -13.34 -12.88
CA SER A 67 -4.61 -13.26 -11.43
C SER A 67 -3.40 -12.71 -10.66
N ARG A 68 -2.18 -13.16 -10.99
CA ARG A 68 -0.95 -12.63 -10.39
C ARG A 68 -0.72 -11.15 -10.73
N SER A 69 -1.02 -10.74 -11.96
CA SER A 69 -0.91 -9.34 -12.37
C SER A 69 -1.86 -8.44 -11.58
N ILE A 70 -3.13 -8.83 -11.48
CA ILE A 70 -4.12 -8.11 -10.66
C ILE A 70 -3.68 -8.04 -9.20
N SER A 71 -3.20 -9.15 -8.64
CA SER A 71 -2.71 -9.17 -7.26
C SER A 71 -1.53 -8.22 -7.05
N ALA A 72 -0.60 -8.13 -8.02
CA ALA A 72 0.52 -7.22 -7.96
C ALA A 72 0.07 -5.75 -8.05
N GLU A 73 -0.87 -5.44 -8.95
CA GLU A 73 -1.45 -4.11 -9.10
C GLU A 73 -2.23 -3.68 -7.86
N ALA A 74 -3.07 -4.57 -7.31
CA ALA A 74 -3.78 -4.34 -6.05
C ALA A 74 -2.83 -4.09 -4.87
N LYS A 75 -1.72 -4.84 -4.78
CA LYS A 75 -0.68 -4.61 -3.76
C LYS A 75 0.00 -3.25 -3.94
N LYS A 76 0.25 -2.84 -5.18
CA LYS A 76 0.82 -1.52 -5.49
C LYS A 76 -0.12 -0.40 -5.04
N VAL A 77 -1.39 -0.46 -5.45
CA VAL A 77 -2.42 0.51 -5.05
C VAL A 77 -2.57 0.57 -3.52
N LEU A 78 -2.60 -0.58 -2.85
CA LEU A 78 -2.65 -0.63 -1.38
C LEU A 78 -1.43 0.02 -0.73
N LYS A 79 -0.23 -0.16 -1.29
CA LYS A 79 1.00 0.46 -0.79
C LYS A 79 0.94 1.98 -0.95
N GLU A 80 0.47 2.47 -2.09
CA GLU A 80 0.30 3.91 -2.35
C GLU A 80 -0.75 4.51 -1.39
N ALA A 81 -1.89 3.84 -1.21
CA ALA A 81 -2.92 4.26 -0.27
C ALA A 81 -2.38 4.36 1.16
N LYS A 82 -1.64 3.34 1.64
CA LYS A 82 -0.99 3.38 2.95
C LYS A 82 0.03 4.51 3.10
N ALA A 83 0.77 4.84 2.05
CA ALA A 83 1.71 5.96 2.08
C ALA A 83 0.98 7.31 2.21
N VAL A 84 -0.14 7.48 1.52
CA VAL A 84 -1.00 8.68 1.62
C VAL A 84 -1.63 8.77 3.01
N GLU A 85 -2.19 7.68 3.51
CA GLU A 85 -2.78 7.61 4.86
C GLU A 85 -1.73 7.93 5.93
N GLY A 86 -0.53 7.35 5.83
CA GLY A 86 0.58 7.66 6.73
C GLY A 86 1.00 9.12 6.70
N ALA A 87 1.09 9.73 5.50
CA ALA A 87 1.38 11.15 5.37
C ALA A 87 0.27 12.04 5.96
N SER A 88 -1.00 11.64 5.79
CA SER A 88 -2.14 12.34 6.39
C SER A 88 -2.09 12.29 7.92
N ALA A 89 -1.85 11.11 8.49
CA ALA A 89 -1.77 10.93 9.94
C ALA A 89 -0.62 11.77 10.55
N VAL A 90 0.55 11.80 9.90
CA VAL A 90 1.66 12.67 10.32
C VAL A 90 1.26 14.15 10.25
N SER A 91 0.54 14.57 9.20
CA SER A 91 0.08 15.95 9.06
C SER A 91 -0.93 16.35 10.15
N GLU A 92 -1.86 15.46 10.51
CA GLU A 92 -2.80 15.66 11.62
C GLU A 92 -2.07 15.76 12.97
N CYS A 93 -1.05 14.93 13.20
CA CYS A 93 -0.19 15.04 14.39
C CYS A 93 0.53 16.40 14.45
N LEU A 94 1.08 16.90 13.35
CA LEU A 94 1.72 18.22 13.31
C LEU A 94 0.71 19.35 13.58
N ALA A 95 -0.48 19.27 12.98
CA ALA A 95 -1.53 20.26 13.19
C ALA A 95 -1.96 20.32 14.66
N THR A 96 -2.19 19.17 15.29
CA THR A 96 -2.57 19.09 16.70
C THR A 96 -1.46 19.56 17.65
N LEU A 97 -0.19 19.29 17.34
CA LEU A 97 0.95 19.85 18.08
C LEU A 97 1.05 21.38 17.94
N ASN A 98 0.75 21.93 16.77
CA ASN A 98 0.69 23.38 16.57
C ASN A 98 -0.46 24.02 17.35
N GLU A 99 -1.64 23.37 17.42
CA GLU A 99 -2.72 23.81 18.29
C GLU A 99 -2.33 23.77 19.77
N THR A 100 -1.66 22.71 20.22
CA THR A 100 -1.12 22.66 21.59
C THR A 100 -0.19 23.84 21.86
N ALA A 101 0.76 24.11 20.96
CA ALA A 101 1.67 25.25 21.10
C ALA A 101 0.92 26.59 21.16
N GLY A 102 -0.06 26.80 20.27
CA GLY A 102 -0.87 28.02 20.27
C GLY A 102 -1.67 28.21 21.56
N TYR A 103 -2.26 27.15 22.11
CA TYR A 103 -2.95 27.23 23.41
C TYR A 103 -1.99 27.42 24.58
N MET A 104 -0.76 26.90 24.50
CA MET A 104 0.29 27.19 25.48
C MET A 104 0.69 28.67 25.45
N ASP A 105 0.78 29.29 24.28
CA ASP A 105 1.10 30.72 24.11
C ASP A 105 0.01 31.61 24.71
N THR A 106 -1.26 31.21 24.60
CA THR A 106 -2.39 31.92 25.20
C THR A 106 -2.66 31.54 26.67
N GLU A 107 -1.77 30.76 27.29
CA GLU A 107 -1.90 30.23 28.66
C GLU A 107 -3.20 29.44 28.92
N ASN A 108 -3.80 28.88 27.86
CA ASN A 108 -5.00 28.05 27.94
C ASN A 108 -4.60 26.58 28.12
N TYR A 109 -4.08 26.26 29.31
CA TYR A 109 -3.47 24.96 29.60
C TYR A 109 -4.45 23.78 29.52
N GLN A 110 -5.74 24.00 29.76
CA GLN A 110 -6.77 22.96 29.62
C GLN A 110 -6.94 22.53 28.16
N LEU A 111 -7.06 23.49 27.24
CA LEU A 111 -7.14 23.18 25.81
C LEU A 111 -5.82 22.64 25.28
N ALA A 112 -4.69 23.20 25.74
CA ALA A 112 -3.37 22.68 25.38
C ALA A 112 -3.21 21.21 25.75
N LEU A 113 -3.60 20.80 26.97
CA LEU A 113 -3.55 19.39 27.38
C LEU A 113 -4.48 18.52 26.53
N LYS A 114 -5.70 18.99 26.24
CA LYS A 114 -6.65 18.24 25.41
C LYS A 114 -6.10 18.00 24.00
N CYS A 115 -5.56 19.03 23.35
CA CYS A 115 -4.92 18.89 22.03
C CYS A 115 -3.72 17.96 22.10
N TYR A 116 -2.92 18.04 23.17
CA TYR A 116 -1.75 17.18 23.34
C TYR A 116 -2.15 15.70 23.53
N GLN A 117 -3.19 15.42 24.31
CA GLN A 117 -3.72 14.07 24.47
C GLN A 117 -4.31 13.54 23.16
N HIS A 118 -4.96 14.40 22.38
CA HIS A 118 -5.45 14.03 21.06
C HIS A 118 -4.30 13.67 20.11
N PHE A 119 -3.22 14.47 20.11
CA PHE A 119 -1.97 14.14 19.42
C PHE A 119 -1.44 12.76 19.82
N ARG A 120 -1.37 12.44 21.12
CA ARG A 120 -0.89 11.11 21.58
C ARG A 120 -1.73 9.95 21.03
N ILE A 121 -3.06 10.13 20.96
CA ILE A 121 -3.98 9.12 20.39
C ILE A 121 -3.72 8.94 18.90
N LEU A 122 -3.49 10.03 18.15
CA LEU A 122 -3.17 9.97 16.72
C LEU A 122 -1.80 9.32 16.49
N PHE A 123 -0.80 9.72 17.26
CA PHE A 123 0.57 9.21 17.16
C PHE A 123 0.63 7.69 17.38
N ALA A 124 -0.12 7.16 18.35
CA ALA A 124 -0.19 5.72 18.61
C ALA A 124 -0.77 4.90 17.43
N LYS A 125 -1.49 5.53 16.50
CA LYS A 125 -2.02 4.88 15.29
C LYS A 125 -0.99 4.82 14.16
N ILE A 126 0.09 5.58 14.23
CA ILE A 126 1.12 5.62 13.19
C ILE A 126 2.07 4.44 13.44
N PRO A 127 2.06 3.40 12.58
CA PRO A 127 2.99 2.29 12.74
C PRO A 127 4.40 2.76 12.39
N GLY A 128 5.33 2.65 13.33
CA GLY A 128 6.71 3.03 13.10
C GLY A 128 7.66 2.41 14.11
N THR A 129 8.92 2.29 13.69
CA THR A 129 10.03 1.77 14.49
C THR A 129 11.28 2.58 14.15
N GLY A 130 12.25 2.61 15.06
CA GLY A 130 13.52 3.28 14.87
C GLY A 130 13.73 4.46 15.80
N GLN A 131 14.93 5.03 15.71
CA GLN A 131 15.44 5.98 16.70
C GLN A 131 14.60 7.26 16.82
N GLU A 132 14.01 7.75 15.72
CA GLU A 132 13.16 8.94 15.76
C GLU A 132 11.84 8.69 16.51
N PHE A 133 11.24 7.50 16.40
CA PHE A 133 10.06 7.11 17.18
C PHE A 133 10.39 6.94 18.66
N GLU A 134 11.48 6.27 18.98
CA GLU A 134 11.94 6.09 20.36
C GLU A 134 12.21 7.44 21.04
N ARG A 135 12.82 8.39 20.32
CA ARG A 135 13.03 9.76 20.82
C ARG A 135 11.72 10.46 21.16
N ILE A 136 10.70 10.33 20.30
CA ILE A 136 9.37 10.89 20.56
C ILE A 136 8.77 10.21 21.80
N ASP A 137 8.73 8.88 21.84
CA ASP A 137 8.14 8.12 22.95
C ASP A 137 8.75 8.47 24.31
N ASN A 138 10.06 8.68 24.36
CA ASN A 138 10.77 9.06 25.58
C ASN A 138 10.34 10.41 26.14
N ILE A 139 9.97 11.38 25.28
CA ILE A 139 9.59 12.74 25.70
C ILE A 139 8.07 12.93 25.80
N LEU A 140 7.26 11.99 25.30
CA LEU A 140 5.79 12.11 25.29
C LEU A 140 5.21 12.30 26.69
N GLY A 141 5.60 11.42 27.63
CA GLY A 141 5.07 11.40 28.99
C GLY A 141 5.57 12.57 29.84
N GLU A 142 6.84 12.95 29.69
CA GLU A 142 7.41 14.11 30.36
C GLU A 142 6.69 15.40 29.92
N THR A 143 6.48 15.55 28.62
CA THR A 143 5.79 16.73 28.06
C THR A 143 4.34 16.80 28.50
N GLU A 144 3.60 15.68 28.54
CA GLU A 144 2.23 15.69 29.09
C GLU A 144 2.21 16.16 30.55
N THR A 145 3.16 15.64 31.34
CA THR A 145 3.27 15.98 32.76
C THR A 145 3.58 17.46 32.94
N ALA A 146 4.47 18.02 32.11
CA ALA A 146 4.79 19.44 32.11
C ALA A 146 3.59 20.31 31.73
N VAL A 147 2.83 19.95 30.68
CA VAL A 147 1.59 20.65 30.29
C VAL A 147 0.55 20.57 31.40
N ARG A 148 0.40 19.40 32.05
CA ARG A 148 -0.55 19.18 33.13
C ARG A 148 -0.25 20.03 34.37
N LYS A 149 1.02 20.33 34.66
CA LYS A 149 1.38 21.29 35.72
C LYS A 149 0.73 22.66 35.50
N GLY A 150 0.58 23.09 34.25
CA GLY A 150 -0.09 24.35 33.89
C GLY A 150 -1.56 24.41 34.31
N ILE A 151 -2.27 23.29 34.33
CA ILE A 151 -3.69 23.27 34.72
C ILE A 151 -3.91 23.66 36.18
N PHE A 152 -2.96 23.34 37.04
CA PHE A 152 -3.04 23.65 38.47
C PHE A 152 -2.47 25.03 38.81
N THR A 153 -2.03 25.80 37.80
CA THR A 153 -1.58 27.19 38.00
C THR A 153 -2.78 28.14 38.08
N SER A 154 -2.64 29.22 38.85
CA SER A 154 -3.66 30.26 38.99
C SER A 154 -3.31 31.48 38.14
N ALA A 155 -4.30 32.34 37.85
CA ALA A 155 -4.07 33.60 37.15
C ALA A 155 -3.05 34.52 37.86
N SER A 156 -2.87 34.36 39.17
CA SER A 156 -1.91 35.10 40.00
C SER A 156 -0.52 34.44 40.08
N ALA A 157 -0.38 33.19 39.62
CA ALA A 157 0.87 32.43 39.62
C ALA A 157 0.93 31.53 38.38
N PRO A 158 1.15 32.10 37.18
CA PRO A 158 1.21 31.35 35.94
C PRO A 158 2.40 30.40 35.90
N LEU A 159 2.40 29.49 34.93
CA LEU A 159 3.49 28.53 34.73
C LEU A 159 4.84 29.25 34.61
N GLU A 160 5.84 28.76 35.35
CA GLU A 160 7.20 29.26 35.30
C GLU A 160 7.73 29.32 33.86
N LYS A 161 8.44 30.41 33.55
CA LYS A 161 9.02 30.64 32.22
C LYS A 161 9.91 29.47 31.75
N THR A 162 10.69 28.90 32.66
CA THR A 162 11.55 27.72 32.44
C THR A 162 10.74 26.51 31.97
N THR A 163 9.62 26.21 32.65
CA THR A 163 8.76 25.08 32.29
C THR A 163 8.08 25.31 30.94
N ARG A 164 7.69 26.56 30.64
CA ARG A 164 7.11 26.91 29.35
C ARG A 164 8.10 26.70 28.20
N ILE A 165 9.34 27.17 28.37
CA ILE A 165 10.43 26.96 27.41
C ILE A 165 10.68 25.46 27.19
N LEU A 166 10.71 24.67 28.27
CA LEU A 166 10.86 23.21 28.17
C LEU A 166 9.74 22.58 27.33
N ILE A 167 8.48 22.97 27.57
CA ILE A 167 7.34 22.46 26.80
C ILE A 167 7.50 22.81 25.32
N HIS A 168 7.79 24.06 24.97
CA HIS A 168 8.00 24.45 23.57
C HIS A 168 9.16 23.71 22.93
N HIS A 169 10.27 23.55 23.65
CA HIS A 169 11.42 22.79 23.15
C HIS A 169 11.04 21.33 22.87
N ASN A 170 10.30 20.69 23.78
CA ASN A 170 9.84 19.32 23.59
C ASN A 170 8.85 19.21 22.43
N LEU A 171 7.89 20.13 22.31
CA LEU A 171 6.95 20.14 21.18
C LEU A 171 7.69 20.28 19.84
N GLU A 172 8.71 21.13 19.76
CA GLU A 172 9.50 21.30 18.55
C GLU A 172 10.33 20.06 18.23
N ASN A 173 10.96 19.45 19.23
CA ASN A 173 11.71 18.20 19.07
C ASN A 173 10.81 17.06 18.57
N ILE A 174 9.57 16.96 19.11
CA ILE A 174 8.57 16.01 18.60
C ILE A 174 8.27 16.30 17.12
N LYS A 175 8.01 17.55 16.75
CA LYS A 175 7.71 17.92 15.35
C LYS A 175 8.85 17.56 14.41
N GLU A 176 10.08 17.94 14.73
CA GLU A 176 11.25 17.65 13.89
C GLU A 176 11.42 16.14 13.63
N ASN A 177 11.23 15.32 14.67
CA ASN A 177 11.35 13.87 14.56
C ASN A 177 10.16 13.26 13.80
N LEU A 178 8.95 13.79 13.99
CA LEU A 178 7.75 13.36 13.28
C LEU A 178 7.81 13.70 11.78
N GLU A 179 8.40 14.85 11.42
CA GLU A 179 8.65 15.21 10.03
C GLU A 179 9.65 14.28 9.34
N LYS A 180 10.69 13.83 10.06
CA LYS A 180 11.65 12.84 9.52
C LYS A 180 10.99 11.50 9.23
N VAL A 181 9.94 11.16 9.98
CA VAL A 181 9.13 9.96 9.79
C VAL A 181 8.15 10.10 8.61
N ASN A 182 7.86 11.33 8.14
CA ASN A 182 6.86 11.56 7.10
C ASN A 182 7.22 10.86 5.79
N PRO A 183 6.43 9.87 5.32
CA PRO A 183 6.69 9.19 4.05
C PRO A 183 6.60 10.13 2.83
N ALA A 184 5.96 11.29 2.97
CA ALA A 184 5.88 12.30 1.91
C ALA A 184 7.14 13.17 1.74
N ARG A 185 8.12 13.12 2.66
CA ARG A 185 9.41 13.85 2.50
C ARG A 185 10.21 13.42 1.27
N GLY A 186 9.85 12.26 0.67
CA GLY A 186 10.37 11.77 -0.61
C GLY A 186 9.78 12.43 -1.87
N ARG A 187 8.94 13.47 -1.76
CA ARG A 187 8.54 14.26 -2.94
C ARG A 187 9.73 15.08 -3.43
N GLN A 188 10.48 14.53 -4.38
CA GLN A 188 11.11 15.38 -5.39
C GLN A 188 9.99 16.21 -6.00
N TYR A 189 10.00 17.52 -5.77
CA TYR A 189 9.16 18.44 -6.50
C TYR A 189 9.51 18.25 -7.98
N VAL A 190 8.63 17.60 -8.73
CA VAL A 190 8.68 17.62 -10.18
C VAL A 190 8.33 19.06 -10.54
N THR A 191 9.35 19.90 -10.69
CA THR A 191 9.18 21.20 -11.32
C THR A 191 8.72 20.93 -12.75
N ALA A 192 7.54 21.46 -13.07
CA ALA A 192 6.92 21.43 -14.38
C ALA A 192 7.81 22.10 -15.44
#